data_AF-A0A7J4PM47-F1
#
_entry.id   AF-A0A7J4PM47-F1
#
_cell.length_a   1.000
_cell.length_b   1.000
_cell.length_c   1.000
_cell.angle_alpha   90.00
_cell.angle_beta   90.00
_cell.angle_gamma   90.00
#
_symmetry.space_group_name_H-M   'P 1'
#
loop_
_entity.id
_entity.type
_entity.pdbx_description
1 polymer ?
#
loop_
_entity_poly.entity_id
_entity_poly.type
_entity_poly.pdbx_seq_one_letter_code
_entity_poly.pdbx_strand_id
1 'polypeptide(L)'
;MKQSVHEKQYLKNKWGNCSKTNQLRFNWRVVMAKMSIIDYVIVHELCHMKHKNHSKAFWNDVQKILPDYEERKEWLRVQRDLLKI
;
A
#
# COMPACT_ATOMS: atom_id res chain seq x y z
N MET A 1 -22.25 21.62 20.41
CA MET A 1 -21.57 20.41 19.90
C MET A 1 -21.23 20.61 18.43
N LYS A 2 -19.95 20.78 18.08
CA LYS A 2 -19.54 20.68 16.66
C LYS A 2 -19.35 19.20 16.36
N GLN A 3 -20.14 18.65 15.43
CA GLN A 3 -19.78 17.38 14.80
C GLN A 3 -18.46 17.60 14.07
N SER A 4 -17.39 17.01 14.60
CA SER A 4 -16.12 16.86 13.90
C SER A 4 -16.33 15.81 12.80
N VAL A 5 -16.87 16.24 11.67
CA VAL A 5 -16.84 15.47 10.42
C VAL A 5 -15.37 15.16 10.17
N HIS A 6 -14.96 13.91 10.41
CA HIS A 6 -13.63 13.45 10.04
C HIS A 6 -13.55 13.57 8.53
N GLU A 7 -12.80 14.56 8.05
CA GLU A 7 -12.50 14.73 6.64
C GLU A 7 -11.92 13.41 6.13
N LYS A 8 -12.66 12.72 5.25
CA LYS A 8 -12.21 11.46 4.64
C LYS A 8 -10.93 11.76 3.88
N GLN A 9 -9.77 11.44 4.47
CA GLN A 9 -8.49 11.55 3.78
C GLN A 9 -8.40 10.46 2.71
N TYR A 10 -8.82 10.81 1.49
CA TYR A 10 -8.66 9.95 0.34
C TYR A 10 -7.18 9.87 -0.05
N LEU A 11 -6.67 8.64 -0.22
CA LEU A 11 -5.32 8.41 -0.73
C LEU A 11 -5.27 8.71 -2.24
N LYS A 12 -5.03 9.98 -2.60
CA LYS A 12 -4.83 10.38 -3.99
C LYS A 12 -3.48 9.83 -4.48
N ASN A 13 -3.45 9.18 -5.64
CA ASN A 13 -2.22 8.67 -6.27
C ASN A 13 -1.43 7.62 -5.47
N LYS A 14 -2.04 6.94 -4.48
CA LYS A 14 -1.38 5.89 -3.68
C LYS A 14 -2.31 4.71 -3.43
N TRP A 15 -1.75 3.51 -3.45
CA TRP A 15 -2.45 2.26 -3.12
C TRP A 15 -2.63 2.09 -1.61
N GLY A 16 -1.67 2.56 -0.83
CA GLY A 16 -1.69 2.55 0.63
C GLY A 16 -0.78 3.62 1.22
N ASN A 17 -0.81 3.75 2.55
CA ASN A 17 0.26 4.37 3.32
C ASN A 17 0.32 3.82 4.74
N CYS A 18 1.48 4.01 5.37
CA CYS A 18 1.73 3.78 6.77
C CYS A 18 2.18 5.10 7.42
N SER A 19 1.48 5.54 8.47
CA SER A 19 1.83 6.76 9.18
C SER A 19 3.12 6.60 10.01
N LYS A 20 3.65 7.71 10.52
CA LYS A 20 4.73 7.69 11.53
C LYS A 20 4.33 6.94 12.82
N THR A 21 3.03 6.89 13.12
CA THR A 21 2.43 6.20 14.26
C THR A 21 1.92 4.80 13.92
N ASN A 22 2.37 4.21 12.80
CA ASN A 22 2.01 2.85 12.35
C ASN A 22 0.51 2.65 12.04
N GLN A 23 -0.23 3.70 11.72
CA GLN A 23 -1.58 3.56 11.17
C GLN A 23 -1.49 3.24 9.68
N LEU A 24 -2.06 2.10 9.28
CA LEU A 24 -2.16 1.73 7.88
C LEU A 24 -3.46 2.26 7.27
N ARG A 25 -3.37 2.78 6.06
CA ARG A 25 -4.52 3.17 5.25
C ARG A 25 -4.36 2.60 3.85
N PHE A 26 -5.47 2.20 3.25
CA PHE A 26 -5.50 1.65 1.91
C PHE A 26 -6.49 2.43 1.05
N ASN A 27 -6.17 2.56 -0.23
CA ASN A 27 -7.13 3.10 -1.18
C ASN A 27 -8.18 2.02 -1.44
N TRP A 28 -9.46 2.36 -1.29
CA TRP A 28 -10.55 1.41 -1.43
C TRP A 28 -10.54 0.70 -2.79
N ARG A 29 -10.02 1.32 -3.85
CA ARG A 29 -9.95 0.71 -5.19
C ARG A 29 -9.01 -0.49 -5.29
N VAL A 30 -8.12 -0.67 -4.32
CA VAL A 30 -7.27 -1.88 -4.22
C VAL A 30 -8.11 -3.16 -4.18
N VAL A 31 -9.36 -3.10 -3.65
CA VAL A 31 -10.26 -4.28 -3.60
C VAL A 31 -10.64 -4.81 -4.99
N MET A 32 -10.43 -4.04 -6.05
CA MET A 32 -10.68 -4.45 -7.44
C MET A 32 -9.47 -5.18 -8.06
N ALA A 33 -8.32 -5.22 -7.39
CA ALA A 33 -7.14 -5.93 -7.84
C ALA A 33 -7.24 -7.43 -7.56
N LYS A 34 -6.38 -8.23 -8.20
CA LYS A 34 -6.24 -9.65 -7.88
C LYS A 34 -5.78 -9.81 -6.42
N MET A 35 -6.18 -10.91 -5.76
CA MET A 35 -5.83 -11.15 -4.36
C MET A 35 -4.33 -11.08 -4.07
N SER A 36 -3.50 -11.64 -4.95
CA SER A 36 -2.03 -11.58 -4.82
C SER A 36 -1.48 -10.15 -4.84
N ILE A 37 -2.16 -9.23 -5.52
CA ILE A 37 -1.79 -7.82 -5.57
C ILE A 37 -2.22 -7.11 -4.30
N ILE A 38 -3.39 -7.46 -3.76
CA ILE A 38 -3.85 -6.97 -2.45
C ILE A 38 -2.83 -7.39 -1.36
N ASP A 39 -2.38 -8.65 -1.38
CA ASP A 39 -1.33 -9.13 -0.47
C ASP A 39 -0.05 -8.30 -0.57
N TYR A 40 0.38 -7.96 -1.78
CA TYR A 40 1.55 -7.10 -1.99
C TYR A 40 1.37 -5.73 -1.34
N VAL A 41 0.24 -5.06 -1.55
CA VAL A 41 -0.03 -3.75 -0.94
C VAL A 41 -0.04 -3.86 0.59
N ILE A 42 -0.66 -4.90 1.15
CA ILE A 42 -0.71 -5.10 2.61
C ILE A 42 0.69 -5.33 3.18
N VAL A 43 1.46 -6.25 2.60
CA VAL A 43 2.83 -6.55 3.04
C VAL A 43 3.72 -5.32 2.91
N HIS A 44 3.59 -4.55 1.82
CA HIS A 44 4.32 -3.30 1.62
C HIS A 44 4.08 -2.31 2.77
N GLU A 45 2.82 -2.07 3.13
CA GLU A 45 2.47 -1.13 4.20
C GLU A 45 2.84 -1.66 5.61
N LEU A 46 2.77 -2.98 5.83
CA LEU A 46 3.27 -3.60 7.07
C LEU A 46 4.78 -3.46 7.21
N CYS A 47 5.55 -3.64 6.13
CA CYS A 47 7.00 -3.41 6.13
C CYS A 47 7.36 -1.97 6.51
N HIS A 48 6.49 -1.00 6.19
CA HIS A 48 6.67 0.38 6.62
C HIS A 48 6.54 0.61 8.14
N MET A 49 6.01 -0.35 8.90
CA MET A 49 6.04 -0.26 10.36
C MET A 49 7.47 -0.40 10.91
N LYS A 50 8.33 -1.15 10.21
CA LYS A 50 9.75 -1.34 10.57
C LYS A 50 10.67 -0.36 9.84
N HIS A 51 10.42 -0.11 8.56
CA HIS A 51 11.28 0.71 7.72
C HIS A 51 10.50 1.89 7.12
N LYS A 52 10.78 3.11 7.57
CA LYS A 52 10.03 4.32 7.13
C LYS A 52 10.40 4.82 5.73
N ASN A 53 11.23 4.08 4.99
CA ASN A 53 11.63 4.35 3.62
C ASN A 53 11.77 3.04 2.83
N HIS A 54 11.93 3.13 1.51
CA HIS A 54 12.14 1.99 0.61
C HIS A 54 13.63 1.58 0.51
N SER A 55 14.32 1.47 1.66
CA SER A 55 15.72 1.04 1.71
C SER A 55 15.90 -0.42 1.30
N LYS A 56 17.16 -0.86 1.11
CA LYS A 56 17.47 -2.28 0.86
C LYS A 56 16.91 -3.20 1.95
N ALA A 57 16.94 -2.78 3.20
CA ALA A 57 16.37 -3.54 4.32
C ALA A 57 14.84 -3.71 4.19
N PHE A 58 14.14 -2.67 3.74
CA PHE A 58 12.70 -2.75 3.45
C PHE A 58 12.41 -3.81 2.38
N TRP A 59 13.09 -3.74 1.22
CA TRP A 59 12.84 -4.67 0.13
C TRP A 59 13.25 -6.10 0.47
N ASN A 60 14.33 -6.29 1.23
CA ASN A 60 14.70 -7.61 1.74
C ASN A 60 13.59 -8.23 2.60
N ASP A 61 12.93 -7.44 3.46
CA ASP A 61 11.84 -7.95 4.30
C ASP A 61 10.56 -8.21 3.50
N VAL A 62 10.26 -7.39 2.48
CA VAL A 62 9.16 -7.68 1.54
C VAL A 62 9.44 -9.00 0.81
N GLN A 63 10.64 -9.18 0.26
CA GLN A 63 11.01 -10.37 -0.51
C GLN A 63 10.96 -11.66 0.30
N LYS A 64 11.30 -11.63 1.59
CA LYS A 64 11.20 -12.80 2.48
C LYS A 64 9.76 -13.33 2.58
N ILE A 65 8.76 -12.45 2.45
CA ILE A 65 7.34 -12.80 2.56
C ILE A 65 6.77 -13.07 1.18
N LEU A 66 7.10 -12.23 0.20
CA LEU A 66 6.63 -12.31 -1.18
C LEU A 66 7.83 -12.31 -2.14
N PRO A 67 8.41 -13.49 -2.44
CA PRO A 67 9.57 -13.58 -3.33
C PRO A 67 9.34 -13.02 -4.74
N ASP A 68 8.08 -13.01 -5.19
CA ASP A 68 7.58 -12.51 -6.48
C ASP A 68 7.12 -11.04 -6.43
N TYR A 69 7.50 -10.27 -5.41
CA TYR A 69 6.98 -8.91 -5.21
C TYR A 69 7.23 -7.96 -6.39
N GLU A 70 8.33 -8.11 -7.15
CA GLU A 70 8.61 -7.24 -8.29
C GLU A 70 7.57 -7.40 -9.41
N GLU A 71 7.09 -8.62 -9.65
CA GLU A 71 6.01 -8.86 -10.63
C GLU A 71 4.70 -8.21 -10.19
N ARG A 72 4.38 -8.32 -8.89
CA ARG A 72 3.17 -7.72 -8.29
C ARG A 72 3.22 -6.19 -8.31
N LYS A 73 4.39 -5.62 -8.03
CA LYS A 73 4.66 -4.19 -8.12
C LYS A 73 4.53 -3.69 -9.56
N GLU A 74 5.07 -4.42 -10.53
CA GLU A 74 4.96 -4.09 -11.94
C GLU A 74 3.51 -4.14 -12.43
N TRP A 75 2.74 -5.14 -11.99
CA TRP A 75 1.30 -5.21 -12.28
C TRP A 75 0.58 -3.94 -11.82
N LEU A 76 0.84 -3.45 -10.60
CA LEU A 76 0.25 -2.20 -10.10
C LEU A 76 0.68 -0.98 -10.92
N ARG A 77 1.93 -0.94 -11.40
CA ARG A 77 2.44 0.14 -12.25
C ARG A 77 1.66 0.20 -13.57
N VAL A 78 1.45 -0.95 -14.21
CA VAL A 78 0.75 -1.06 -15.49
C VAL A 78 -0.76 -0.84 -15.35
N GLN A 79 -1.37 -1.34 -14.27
CA GLN A 79 -2.83 -1.29 -14.06
C GLN A 79 -3.31 -0.02 -13.34
N ARG A 80 -2.40 0.93 -13.07
CA ARG A 80 -2.72 2.16 -12.34
C ARG A 80 -3.84 2.97 -12.99
N ASP A 81 -3.79 3.10 -14.31
CA ASP A 81 -4.78 3.89 -15.07
C ASP A 81 -6.15 3.21 -15.09
N LEU A 82 -6.19 1.87 -15.16
CA LEU A 82 -7.42 1.09 -15.12
C LEU A 82 -8.16 1.28 -13.80
N LEU A 83 -7.42 1.31 -12.70
CA LEU A 83 -7.97 1.49 -11.35
C LEU A 83 -8.15 2.97 -10.97
N LYS A 84 -7.85 3.90 -11.87
CA LYS A 84 -8.09 5.35 -11.72
C LYS A 84 -7.55 5.89 -10.38
N ILE A 85 -6.30 5.56 -10.03
CA ILE A 85 -5.62 6.03 -8.80
C ILE A 85 -4.55 7.09 -9.07
#